data_AF-A0A8C1QMZ7-F1
#
_entry.id   AF-A0A8C1QMZ7-F1
#
_cell.length_a   1.000
_cell.length_b   1.000
_cell.length_c   1.000
_cell.angle_alpha   90.00
_cell.angle_beta   90.00
_cell.angle_gamma   90.00
#
_symmetry.space_group_name_H-M   'P 1'
#
loop_
_entity.id
_entity.type
_entity.pdbx_description
1 polymer ?
#
loop_
_entity_poly.entity_id
_entity_poly.type
_entity_poly.pdbx_seq_one_letter_code
_entity_poly.pdbx_strand_id
1 'polypeptide(L)' 'MSFVAEERKKHTIYPPPDEVFTWTQACDIKDVKVVILGQDPYHGPNQAHGLCFSVQRPVPPPPRQHKKEENKY' A
#
# COMPACT_ATOMS: atom_id res chain seq x y z
N MET A 1 14.82 12.22 2.41
CA MET A 1 13.35 12.38 2.31
C MET A 1 12.90 13.51 1.38
N SER A 2 13.80 14.20 0.67
CA SER A 2 13.43 15.36 -0.18
C SER A 2 12.55 14.99 -1.37
N PHE A 3 12.85 13.89 -2.09
CA PHE A 3 12.09 13.48 -3.27
C PHE A 3 10.59 13.29 -2.98
N VAL A 4 10.24 12.42 -2.03
CA VAL A 4 8.84 12.14 -1.68
C VAL A 4 8.12 13.39 -1.17
N ALA A 5 8.82 14.25 -0.42
CA ALA A 5 8.26 15.51 0.06
C ALA A 5 7.93 16.48 -1.09
N GLU A 6 8.79 16.57 -2.11
CA GLU A 6 8.52 17.36 -3.31
C GLU A 6 7.41 16.77 -4.18
N GLU A 7 7.37 15.44 -4.33
CA GLU A 7 6.32 14.78 -5.10
C GLU A 7 4.94 14.98 -4.46
N ARG A 8 4.86 14.95 -3.12
CA ARG A 8 3.61 15.24 -2.39
C ARG A 8 3.08 16.67 -2.61
N LYS A 9 3.92 17.62 -3.02
CA LYS A 9 3.48 18.98 -3.38
C LYS A 9 2.88 19.05 -4.78
N LYS A 10 3.21 18.11 -5.66
CA LYS A 10 2.86 18.11 -7.09
C LYS A 10 1.78 17.08 -7.45
N HIS A 11 1.75 15.98 -6.71
CA HIS A 11 0.94 14.81 -7.00
C HIS A 11 0.30 14.26 -5.72
N THR A 12 -0.82 13.55 -5.88
CA THR A 12 -1.38 12.75 -4.79
C THR A 12 -0.54 11.49 -4.63
N ILE A 13 0.21 11.41 -3.54
CA ILE A 13 1.07 10.27 -3.20
C ILE A 13 0.42 9.44 -2.09
N TYR A 14 0.30 8.14 -2.31
CA TYR A 14 -0.23 7.18 -1.36
C TYR A 14 0.90 6.31 -0.75
N PRO A 15 0.73 5.85 0.50
CA PRO A 15 -0.31 6.24 1.46
C PRO A 15 -0.10 7.67 2.00
N PRO A 16 -1.04 8.20 2.80
CA PRO A 16 -0.83 9.40 3.61
C PRO A 16 0.50 9.34 4.40
N PRO A 17 1.18 10.48 4.66
CA PRO A 17 2.50 10.49 5.28
C PRO A 17 2.60 9.76 6.62
N ASP A 18 1.55 9.86 7.44
CA ASP A 18 1.40 9.24 8.75
C ASP A 18 1.17 7.72 8.68
N GLU A 19 0.69 7.21 7.55
CA GLU A 19 0.45 5.79 7.33
C GLU A 19 1.59 5.08 6.58
N VAL A 20 2.64 5.79 6.13
CA VAL A 20 3.78 5.18 5.39
C VAL A 20 4.45 4.06 6.18
N PHE A 21 4.49 4.19 7.51
CA PHE A 21 5.14 3.25 8.41
C PHE A 21 4.15 2.48 9.30
N THR A 22 2.86 2.39 8.95
CA THR A 22 1.87 1.63 9.75
C THR A 22 2.32 0.20 10.06
N TRP A 23 3.07 -0.44 9.15
CA TRP A 23 3.62 -1.78 9.37
C TRP A 23 4.53 -1.89 10.61
N THR A 24 5.16 -0.80 11.06
CA THR A 24 5.98 -0.81 12.28
C THR A 24 5.14 -0.78 13.56
N GLN A 25 3.87 -0.40 13.44
CA GLN A 25 2.95 -0.25 14.58
C GLN A 25 2.16 -1.54 14.85
N ALA A 26 2.23 -2.54 13.97
CA ALA A 26 1.42 -3.74 14.05
C ALA A 26 1.87 -4.72 15.16
N CYS A 27 3.17 -4.79 15.44
CA CYS A 27 3.76 -5.60 16.52
C CYS A 27 5.19 -5.13 16.81
N ASP A 28 5.71 -5.50 17.97
CA ASP A 28 7.13 -5.32 18.26
C ASP A 28 7.98 -6.11 17.27
N ILE A 29 9.12 -5.54 16.85
CA ILE A 29 10.01 -6.16 15.85
C ILE A 29 10.47 -7.57 16.24
N LYS A 30 10.54 -7.86 17.54
CA LYS A 30 10.94 -9.18 18.08
C LYS A 30 9.85 -10.23 17.98
N ASP A 31 8.59 -9.83 17.82
CA ASP A 31 7.42 -10.71 17.73
C ASP A 31 7.07 -11.07 16.27
N VAL A 32 7.81 -10.55 15.30
CA VAL A 32 7.62 -10.86 13.88
C VAL A 32 7.94 -12.33 13.62
N LYS A 33 6.95 -13.06 13.08
CA LYS A 33 7.07 -14.50 12.75
C LYS A 33 7.11 -14.78 11.25
N VAL A 34 6.41 -13.96 10.47
CA VAL A 34 6.25 -14.13 9.02
C VAL A 34 6.37 -12.75 8.38
N VAL A 35 7.03 -12.69 7.22
CA VAL A 35 7.15 -11.48 6.41
C VAL A 35 6.44 -11.71 5.09
N ILE A 36 5.48 -10.85 4.77
CA ILE A 36 4.82 -10.78 3.46
C ILE A 36 5.34 -9.53 2.76
N LEU A 37 5.91 -9.70 1.56
CA LEU A 37 6.46 -8.60 0.76
C LEU A 37 5.54 -8.34 -0.45
N GLY A 38 5.07 -7.10 -0.56
CA GLY A 38 4.42 -6.58 -1.77
C GLY A 38 5.40 -5.80 -2.65
N GLN A 39 4.97 -5.40 -3.85
CA GLN A 39 5.76 -4.57 -4.76
C GLN A 39 5.64 -3.08 -4.42
N ASP A 40 4.41 -2.55 -4.47
CA ASP A 40 4.10 -1.14 -4.26
C ASP A 40 2.76 -0.96 -3.52
N PRO A 41 2.52 0.19 -2.87
CA PRO A 41 1.22 0.52 -2.30
C PRO A 41 0.13 0.63 -3.39
N TYR A 42 -1.12 0.34 -3.03
CA TYR A 42 -2.24 0.67 -3.91
C TYR A 42 -2.27 2.17 -4.25
N HIS A 43 -2.52 2.48 -5.52
CA HIS A 43 -2.49 3.84 -6.06
C HIS A 43 -3.90 4.48 -6.18
N GLY A 44 -4.95 3.80 -5.72
CA GLY A 44 -6.30 4.34 -5.68
C GLY A 44 -6.60 5.08 -4.36
N PRO A 45 -7.55 6.03 -4.37
CA PRO A 45 -7.93 6.79 -3.19
C PRO A 45 -8.41 5.86 -2.07
N ASN A 46 -7.95 6.11 -0.84
CA ASN A 46 -8.26 5.37 0.39
C ASN A 46 -7.88 3.88 0.39
N GLN A 47 -7.09 3.40 -0.60
CA GLN A 47 -6.72 1.98 -0.66
C GLN A 47 -5.49 1.66 0.19
N ALA A 48 -4.38 2.38 -0.02
CA ALA A 48 -3.14 2.11 0.71
C ALA A 48 -3.15 2.79 2.08
N HIS A 49 -2.79 2.02 3.12
CA HIS A 49 -2.67 2.50 4.50
C HIS A 49 -1.45 1.97 5.26
N GLY A 50 -0.39 1.60 4.52
CA GLY A 50 0.88 1.16 5.09
C GLY A 50 1.03 -0.34 5.37
N LEU A 51 0.01 -1.16 5.08
CA LEU A 51 0.07 -2.62 5.13
C LEU A 51 -0.17 -3.20 3.73
N CYS A 52 0.76 -4.03 3.24
CA CYS A 52 0.65 -4.62 1.89
C CYS A 52 -0.62 -5.47 1.76
N PHE A 53 -1.26 -5.42 0.58
CA PHE A 53 -2.51 -6.12 0.24
C PHE A 53 -3.73 -5.80 1.11
N SER A 54 -3.62 -4.87 2.05
CA SER A 54 -4.67 -4.51 2.99
C SER A 54 -5.38 -3.22 2.57
N VAL A 55 -6.66 -3.12 2.91
CA VAL A 55 -7.49 -1.90 2.79
C VAL A 55 -8.29 -1.70 4.08
N GLN A 56 -8.53 -0.46 4.48
CA GLN A 56 -9.39 -0.16 5.62
C GLN A 56 -10.87 -0.25 5.22
N ARG A 57 -11.73 -0.67 6.16
CA ARG A 57 -13.18 -0.61 5.94
C ARG A 57 -13.61 0.87 5.79
N PRO A 58 -14.59 1.20 4.94
CA PRO A 58 -15.44 0.30 4.15
C PRO A 58 -14.92 0.01 2.72
N VAL A 59 -13.66 0.34 2.42
CA VAL A 59 -13.11 0.18 1.06
C VAL A 59 -13.12 -1.30 0.66
N PRO A 60 -13.69 -1.66 -0.51
CA PRO A 60 -13.71 -3.04 -0.95
C PRO A 60 -12.28 -3.51 -1.27
N PRO A 61 -11.96 -4.80 -1.00
CA PRO A 61 -10.69 -5.36 -1.42
C PRO A 61 -10.48 -5.16 -2.92
N PRO A 62 -9.31 -4.66 -3.35
CA PRO A 62 -9.04 -4.43 -4.75
C PRO A 62 -9.03 -5.76 -5.52
N PRO A 63 -9.42 -5.75 -6.80
CA PRO A 63 -9.39 -6.94 -7.63
C PRO A 63 -7.96 -7.47 -7.73
N ARG A 64 -7.80 -8.80 -7.63
CA ARG A 64 -6.50 -9.45 -7.82
C ARG A 64 -5.92 -9.05 -9.19
N GLN A 65 -4.67 -8.62 -9.24
CA GLN A 65 -4.00 -8.18 -10.47
C GLN A 65 -3.79 -9.30 -11.52
N HIS A 66 -4.26 -10.52 -11.30
CA HIS A 66 -4.27 -11.62 -12.30
C HIS A 66 -5.44 -11.55 -13.31
N LYS A 67 -5.81 -10.36 -13.80
CA LYS A 67 -6.77 -10.23 -14.90
C LYS A 67 -6.34 -9.15 -15.90
N LYS A 68 -5.15 -9.30 -16.46
CA LYS A 68 -4.75 -8.61 -17.70
C LYS A 68 -3.80 -9.48 -18.51
N GLU A 69 -4.23 -10.67 -18.94
CA GLU A 69 -3.58 -11.41 -20.05
C GLU A 69 -4.37 -12.65 -20.52
N GLU A 70 -5.71 -12.61 -20.59
CA GLU A 70 -6.50 -13.70 -21.21
C GLU A 70 -7.64 -13.10 -22.05
N ASN A 71 -7.29 -12.45 -23.16
CA ASN A 71 -8.14 -12.39 -24.37
C ASN A 71 -7.38 -11.75 -25.54
N LYS A 72 -6.38 -12.46 -26.06
CA LYS A 72 -5.77 -12.10 -27.34
C LYS A 72 -5.30 -13.35 -28.10
N TYR A 73 -6.23 -14.23 -28.43
CA TYR A 73 -6.18 -15.14 -29.58
C TYR A 73 -7.61 -15.46 -30.01
#